data_AF-A0A954MYJ5-F1
#
_entry.id   AF-A0A954MYJ5-F1
#
_cell.length_a   1.000
_cell.length_b   1.000
_cell.length_c   1.000
_cell.angle_alpha   90.00
_cell.angle_beta   90.00
_cell.angle_gamma   90.00
#
_symmetry.space_group_name_H-M   'P 1'
#
loop_
_entity.id
_entity.type
_entity.pdbx_description
1 polymer ?
#
loop_
_entity_poly.entity_id
_entity_poly.type
_entity_poly.pdbx_seq_one_letter_code
_entity_poly.pdbx_strand_id
1 'polypeptide(L)'
;MSRTMAEVAEAECDFCGLPVRVPASAELGRDHSGRHYCCLGCRFAAEVTRERGETGAATWTLTRLGLGIFFSMNVMAFTMALWTTAIYDAPNEHHLAATMNGLLRYLCLVFSLPVLFLLGKPLFESAWDGIRNRIYSTDLLLALGVLAAFGYSAVSVFLDRGEVYFEVGCVVLVMLTLGRWFEAAGKLKAISALNELEKLFPEEATLIERGSERSIPISEII
;
A
#
# COMPACT_ATOMS: atom_id res chain seq x y z
N MET A 1 27.99 25.11 20.57
CA MET A 1 27.39 23.78 20.37
C MET A 1 26.35 23.87 19.25
N SER A 2 26.81 23.89 18.00
CA SER A 2 25.99 23.98 16.79
C SER A 2 25.49 22.59 16.41
N ARG A 3 24.18 22.37 16.46
CA ARG A 3 23.57 21.19 15.86
C ARG A 3 23.76 21.27 14.35
N THR A 4 24.48 20.29 13.81
CA THR A 4 24.56 19.98 12.38
C THR A 4 23.16 19.90 11.80
N MET A 5 22.78 20.89 10.98
CA MET A 5 21.64 20.77 10.08
C MET A 5 21.97 19.61 9.15
N ALA A 6 21.22 18.52 9.25
CA ALA A 6 21.31 17.44 8.27
C ALA A 6 20.97 18.05 6.91
N GLU A 7 21.90 17.98 5.95
CA GLU A 7 21.63 18.34 4.56
C GLU A 7 20.40 17.55 4.09
N VAL A 8 19.37 18.26 3.63
CA VAL A 8 18.16 17.66 3.05
C VAL A 8 18.31 17.86 1.55
N ALA A 9 18.47 16.79 0.80
CA ALA A 9 18.49 16.86 -0.65
C ALA A 9 17.05 16.98 -1.18
N GLU A 10 16.82 17.90 -2.09
CA GLU A 10 15.58 17.97 -2.87
C GLU A 10 15.68 16.93 -3.99
N ALA A 11 14.78 15.95 -3.96
CA ALA A 11 14.60 14.98 -5.04
C ALA A 11 13.15 15.03 -5.50
N GLU A 12 12.85 14.46 -6.65
CA GLU A 12 11.48 14.30 -7.14
C GLU A 12 11.02 12.85 -6.94
N CYS A 13 9.72 12.67 -6.73
CA CYS A 13 9.12 11.35 -6.65
C CYS A 13 9.16 10.67 -8.02
N ASP A 14 9.81 9.51 -8.12
CA ASP A 14 9.97 8.75 -9.38
C ASP A 14 8.64 8.29 -10.01
N PHE A 15 7.53 8.33 -9.27
CA PHE A 15 6.21 7.95 -9.78
C PHE A 15 5.32 9.14 -10.14
N CYS A 16 5.30 10.15 -9.29
CA CYS A 16 4.32 11.24 -9.39
C CYS A 16 4.96 12.62 -9.59
N GLY A 17 6.29 12.72 -9.64
CA GLY A 17 7.02 13.96 -9.94
C GLY A 17 6.99 15.02 -8.83
N LEU A 18 6.33 14.77 -7.69
CA LEU A 18 6.27 15.75 -6.62
C LEU A 18 7.65 15.92 -5.94
N PRO A 19 8.03 17.15 -5.53
CA PRO A 19 9.24 17.36 -4.76
C PRO A 19 9.14 16.65 -3.40
N VAL A 20 10.14 15.84 -3.08
CA VAL A 20 10.28 15.08 -1.85
C VAL A 20 11.56 15.50 -1.13
N ARG A 21 11.43 15.75 0.17
CA ARG A 21 12.58 16.04 1.03
C ARG A 21 13.18 14.74 1.52
N VAL A 22 14.39 14.44 1.08
CA VAL A 22 15.12 13.24 1.49
C VAL A 22 16.20 13.65 2.49
N PRO A 23 16.15 13.19 3.75
CA PRO A 23 17.26 13.40 4.67
C PRO A 23 18.56 12.78 4.09
N ALA A 24 19.71 13.45 4.14
CA ALA A 24 20.98 12.90 3.64
C ALA A 24 21.36 11.55 4.31
N SER A 25 20.85 11.28 5.52
CA SER A 25 21.02 10.01 6.25
C SER A 25 19.88 9.01 6.03
N ALA A 26 18.84 9.34 5.27
CA ALA A 26 17.70 8.46 5.05
C ALA A 26 18.00 7.45 3.94
N GLU A 27 18.31 6.23 4.39
CA GLU A 27 17.91 5.01 3.68
C GLU A 27 16.37 4.87 3.64
N LEU A 28 15.64 5.67 4.44
CA LEU A 28 14.18 5.68 4.49
C LEU A 28 13.58 6.25 3.20
N GLY A 29 13.06 5.37 2.35
CA GLY A 29 12.39 5.71 1.11
C GLY A 29 13.15 5.28 -0.15
N ARG A 30 14.40 4.83 -0.03
CA ARG A 30 15.10 4.15 -1.12
C ARG A 30 14.55 2.74 -1.26
N ASP A 31 13.98 2.44 -2.41
CA ASP A 31 13.94 1.03 -2.82
C ASP A 31 15.38 0.53 -3.08
N HIS A 32 15.55 -0.79 -3.23
CA HIS A 32 16.85 -1.43 -3.47
C HIS A 32 17.57 -0.95 -4.75
N SER A 33 16.92 -0.11 -5.56
CA SER A 33 17.44 0.55 -6.76
C SER A 33 17.63 2.06 -6.66
N GLY A 34 17.46 2.67 -5.47
CA GLY A 34 17.81 4.07 -5.19
C GLY A 34 16.73 5.10 -5.54
N ARG A 35 15.49 4.68 -5.79
CA ARG A 35 14.35 5.56 -6.13
C ARG A 35 13.71 6.19 -4.90
N HIS A 36 13.13 7.37 -5.06
CA HIS A 36 12.45 8.12 -4.00
C HIS A 36 10.96 8.25 -4.31
N TYR A 37 10.12 8.00 -3.30
CA TYR A 37 8.67 8.08 -3.44
C TYR A 37 8.06 9.00 -2.38
N CYS A 38 7.10 9.83 -2.77
CA CYS A 38 6.47 10.81 -1.86
C CYS A 38 5.52 10.18 -0.84
N CYS A 39 4.98 9.00 -1.15
CA CYS A 39 4.20 8.21 -0.22
C CYS A 39 4.27 6.74 -0.61
N LEU A 40 3.82 5.88 0.30
CA LEU A 40 3.79 4.45 0.03
C LEU A 40 2.80 4.08 -1.08
N GLY A 41 1.74 4.87 -1.28
CA GLY A 41 0.85 4.70 -2.43
C GLY A 41 1.59 4.84 -3.76
N CYS A 42 2.46 5.85 -3.89
CA CYS A 42 3.29 6.06 -5.09
C CYS A 42 4.37 4.98 -5.24
N ARG A 43 5.01 4.54 -4.14
CA ARG A 43 5.93 3.39 -4.17
C ARG A 43 5.24 2.12 -4.61
N PHE A 44 4.09 1.81 -4.00
CA PHE A 44 3.30 0.63 -4.33
C PHE A 44 2.85 0.69 -5.79
N ALA A 45 2.31 1.82 -6.25
CA ALA A 45 1.90 2.00 -7.63
C ALA A 45 3.08 1.92 -8.61
N ALA A 46 4.26 2.41 -8.26
CA ALA A 46 5.46 2.29 -9.07
C ALA A 46 5.98 0.84 -9.15
N GLU A 47 6.07 0.15 -8.03
CA GLU A 47 6.48 -1.27 -7.96
C GLU A 47 5.51 -2.16 -8.75
N VAL A 48 4.22 -1.80 -8.69
CA VAL A 48 3.12 -2.37 -9.47
C VAL A 48 3.25 -2.10 -10.98
N THR A 49 3.65 -0.90 -11.38
CA THR A 49 3.66 -0.46 -12.79
C THR A 49 4.95 -0.87 -13.50
N ARG A 50 6.05 -1.07 -12.77
CA ARG A 50 7.41 -1.16 -13.32
C ARG A 50 7.93 -2.59 -13.54
N GLU A 51 7.20 -3.63 -13.13
CA GLU A 51 7.65 -5.03 -13.27
C GLU A 51 7.44 -5.67 -14.65
N ARG A 52 6.75 -5.08 -15.64
CA ARG A 52 6.71 -5.59 -17.03
C ARG A 52 6.10 -4.60 -18.03
N GLY A 53 6.71 -4.49 -19.21
CA GLY A 53 6.41 -3.50 -20.25
C GLY A 53 4.94 -3.35 -20.69
N GLU A 54 4.62 -2.07 -20.92
CA GLU A 54 3.61 -1.38 -21.75
C GLU A 54 2.18 -1.92 -21.97
N THR A 55 1.82 -3.18 -21.72
CA THR A 55 0.40 -3.63 -21.81
C THR A 55 -0.03 -4.66 -20.75
N GLY A 56 0.88 -5.24 -19.95
CA GLY A 56 0.55 -6.27 -18.95
C GLY A 56 0.51 -5.82 -17.48
N ALA A 57 1.07 -4.65 -17.14
CA ALA A 57 1.32 -4.23 -15.75
C ALA A 57 0.06 -3.78 -14.98
N ALA A 58 -0.87 -3.10 -15.65
CA ALA A 58 -2.14 -2.69 -15.02
C ALA A 58 -3.00 -3.91 -14.67
N THR A 59 -2.98 -4.93 -15.53
CA THR A 59 -3.76 -6.16 -15.33
C THR A 59 -3.25 -6.95 -14.14
N TRP A 60 -1.94 -7.18 -14.00
CA TRP A 60 -1.38 -7.99 -12.91
C TRP A 60 -1.73 -7.50 -11.51
N THR A 61 -1.84 -6.20 -11.34
CA THR A 61 -1.98 -5.58 -10.01
C THR A 61 -3.43 -5.40 -9.62
N LEU A 62 -4.29 -5.14 -10.61
CA LEU A 62 -5.71 -5.33 -10.50
C LEU A 62 -6.05 -6.82 -10.28
N THR A 63 -5.32 -7.75 -10.91
CA THR A 63 -5.44 -9.18 -10.68
C THR A 63 -4.97 -9.56 -9.28
N ARG A 64 -3.87 -9.00 -8.75
CA ARG A 64 -3.39 -9.28 -7.38
C ARG A 64 -4.37 -8.77 -6.32
N LEU A 65 -4.85 -7.54 -6.47
CA LEU A 65 -5.86 -6.96 -5.60
C LEU A 65 -7.18 -7.74 -5.71
N GLY A 66 -7.61 -8.05 -6.94
CA GLY A 66 -8.81 -8.84 -7.21
C GLY A 66 -8.72 -10.25 -6.62
N LEU A 67 -7.56 -10.90 -6.74
CA LEU A 67 -7.29 -12.22 -6.16
C LEU A 67 -7.27 -12.15 -4.63
N GLY A 68 -6.68 -11.10 -4.06
CA GLY A 68 -6.72 -10.83 -2.62
C GLY A 68 -8.14 -10.63 -2.09
N ILE A 69 -8.96 -9.85 -2.78
CA ILE A 69 -10.38 -9.64 -2.47
C ILE A 69 -11.14 -10.96 -2.58
N PHE A 70 -10.91 -11.74 -3.64
CA PHE A 70 -11.55 -13.04 -3.85
C PHE A 70 -11.25 -14.00 -2.70
N PHE A 71 -9.97 -14.17 -2.35
CA PHE A 71 -9.60 -15.03 -1.22
C PHE A 71 -10.14 -14.49 0.11
N SER A 72 -10.08 -13.17 0.34
CA SER A 72 -10.65 -12.55 1.55
C SER A 72 -12.16 -12.75 1.65
N MET A 73 -12.88 -12.75 0.54
CA MET A 73 -14.32 -12.99 0.50
C MET A 73 -14.66 -14.45 0.84
N ASN A 74 -13.85 -15.40 0.40
CA ASN A 74 -13.98 -16.80 0.80
C ASN A 74 -13.69 -16.99 2.30
N VAL A 75 -12.64 -16.35 2.83
CA VAL A 75 -12.35 -16.36 4.28
C VAL A 75 -13.53 -15.81 5.07
N MET A 76 -14.11 -14.69 4.64
CA MET A 76 -15.30 -14.12 5.28
C MET A 76 -16.49 -15.10 5.27
N ALA A 77 -16.73 -15.79 4.15
CA ALA A 77 -17.81 -16.78 4.05
C ALA A 77 -17.60 -17.96 5.02
N PHE A 78 -16.38 -18.49 5.11
CA PHE A 78 -16.06 -19.58 6.03
C PHE A 78 -16.11 -19.14 7.50
N THR A 79 -15.57 -17.96 7.82
CA THR A 79 -15.66 -17.41 9.16
C THR A 79 -17.11 -17.17 9.56
N MET A 80 -17.96 -16.62 8.68
CA MET A 80 -19.39 -16.45 8.97
C MET A 80 -20.06 -17.79 9.30
N ALA A 81 -19.76 -18.85 8.54
CA ALA A 81 -20.26 -20.20 8.84
C ALA A 81 -19.80 -20.68 10.22
N LEU A 82 -18.54 -20.45 10.58
CA LEU A 82 -17.97 -20.78 11.89
C LEU A 82 -18.65 -20.03 13.04
N TRP A 83 -18.95 -18.74 12.87
CA TRP A 83 -19.67 -17.96 13.89
C TRP A 83 -21.10 -18.45 14.06
N THR A 84 -21.77 -18.87 12.97
CA THR A 84 -23.12 -19.43 13.09
C THR A 84 -23.13 -20.73 13.88
N THR A 85 -22.17 -21.63 13.66
CA THR A 85 -22.10 -22.89 14.43
C THR A 85 -21.75 -22.63 15.90
N ALA A 86 -20.91 -21.63 16.19
CA ALA A 86 -20.60 -21.22 17.56
C ALA A 86 -21.81 -20.63 18.30
N ILE A 87 -22.69 -19.91 17.60
CA ILE A 87 -23.87 -19.23 18.19
C ILE A 87 -25.09 -20.16 18.31
N TYR A 88 -25.30 -21.03 17.32
CA TYR A 88 -26.50 -21.88 17.22
C TYR A 88 -26.29 -23.30 17.75
N ASP A 89 -25.26 -23.55 18.57
CA ASP A 89 -24.86 -24.88 19.04
C ASP A 89 -26.08 -25.71 19.51
N ALA A 90 -26.50 -26.63 18.64
CA ALA A 90 -27.67 -27.47 18.84
C ALA A 90 -27.22 -28.70 19.63
N PRO A 91 -27.88 -29.04 20.76
CA PRO A 91 -27.30 -29.91 21.79
C PRO A 91 -27.04 -31.38 21.39
N ASN A 92 -27.27 -31.81 20.14
CA ASN A 92 -27.40 -33.24 19.80
C ASN A 92 -26.60 -33.76 18.58
N GLU A 93 -25.62 -33.04 18.00
CA GLU A 93 -24.79 -33.57 16.88
C GLU A 93 -23.27 -33.42 17.13
N HIS A 94 -22.77 -34.06 18.19
CA HIS A 94 -21.43 -33.78 18.73
C HIS A 94 -20.21 -34.20 17.88
N HIS A 95 -20.33 -35.15 16.94
CA HIS A 95 -19.16 -35.64 16.19
C HIS A 95 -19.02 -35.05 14.78
N LEU A 96 -20.13 -34.87 14.04
CA LEU A 96 -20.10 -34.34 12.69
C LEU A 96 -19.80 -32.83 12.69
N ALA A 97 -20.45 -32.09 13.59
CA ALA A 97 -20.25 -30.65 13.73
C ALA A 97 -18.82 -30.30 14.16
N ALA A 98 -18.21 -31.07 15.08
CA ALA A 98 -16.83 -30.87 15.51
C ALA A 98 -15.83 -31.04 14.36
N THR A 99 -16.01 -32.08 13.54
CA THR A 99 -15.14 -32.35 12.38
C THR A 99 -15.29 -31.25 11.30
N MET A 100 -16.52 -30.78 11.08
CA MET A 100 -16.81 -29.69 10.13
C MET A 100 -16.22 -28.36 10.59
N ASN A 101 -16.31 -28.03 11.88
CA ASN A 101 -15.70 -26.82 12.44
C ASN A 101 -14.17 -26.84 12.30
N GLY A 102 -13.52 -27.97 12.60
CA GLY A 102 -12.09 -28.12 12.36
C GLY A 102 -11.71 -27.89 10.90
N LEU A 103 -12.45 -28.49 9.95
CA LEU A 103 -12.23 -28.30 8.52
C LEU A 103 -12.37 -26.83 8.11
N LEU A 104 -13.41 -26.12 8.56
CA LEU A 104 -13.63 -24.71 8.27
C LEU A 104 -12.49 -23.83 8.78
N ARG A 105 -11.98 -24.11 9.99
CA ARG A 105 -10.84 -23.39 10.57
C ARG A 105 -9.56 -23.55 9.73
N TYR A 106 -9.29 -24.76 9.26
CA TYR A 106 -8.19 -25.01 8.32
C TYR A 106 -8.41 -24.34 6.96
N LEU A 107 -9.65 -24.30 6.44
CA LEU A 107 -9.96 -23.57 5.21
C LEU A 107 -9.71 -22.07 5.37
N CYS A 108 -10.10 -21.46 6.49
CA CYS A 108 -9.78 -20.06 6.78
C CYS A 108 -8.27 -19.81 6.79
N LEU A 109 -7.48 -20.70 7.40
CA LEU A 109 -6.01 -20.61 7.39
C LEU A 109 -5.46 -20.70 5.95
N VAL A 110 -5.87 -21.70 5.18
CA VAL A 110 -5.37 -21.94 3.82
C VAL A 110 -5.71 -20.78 2.87
N PHE A 111 -6.91 -20.22 2.97
CA PHE A 111 -7.35 -19.12 2.11
C PHE A 111 -6.81 -17.76 2.56
N SER A 112 -6.52 -17.57 3.85
CA SER A 112 -5.95 -16.32 4.36
C SER A 112 -4.45 -16.17 4.08
N LEU A 113 -3.71 -17.28 3.96
CA LEU A 113 -2.28 -17.26 3.62
C LEU A 113 -1.98 -16.56 2.28
N PRO A 114 -2.65 -16.90 1.16
CA PRO A 114 -2.50 -16.16 -0.10
C PRO A 114 -2.73 -14.66 0.06
N VAL A 115 -3.75 -14.24 0.82
CA VAL A 115 -4.02 -12.81 1.07
C VAL A 115 -2.87 -12.17 1.81
N LEU A 116 -2.35 -12.82 2.85
CA LEU A 116 -1.23 -12.35 3.64
C LEU A 116 0.04 -12.17 2.80
N PHE A 117 0.37 -13.14 1.95
CA PHE A 117 1.57 -13.06 1.10
C PHE A 117 1.41 -12.08 -0.06
N LEU A 118 0.23 -12.03 -0.70
CA LEU A 118 -0.01 -11.16 -1.85
C LEU A 118 -0.11 -9.69 -1.45
N LEU A 119 -0.75 -9.37 -0.33
CA LEU A 119 -1.03 -7.98 0.09
C LEU A 119 -0.17 -7.52 1.28
N GLY A 120 0.28 -8.44 2.15
CA GLY A 120 1.01 -8.11 3.37
C GLY A 120 2.48 -7.76 3.16
N LYS A 121 3.14 -8.28 2.11
CA LYS A 121 4.57 -8.02 1.82
C LYS A 121 4.96 -6.53 1.93
N PRO A 122 4.34 -5.58 1.21
CA PRO A 122 4.74 -4.17 1.26
C PRO A 122 4.46 -3.50 2.62
N LEU A 123 3.46 -3.98 3.37
CA LEU A 123 3.18 -3.52 4.72
C LEU A 123 4.30 -3.95 5.69
N PHE A 124 4.71 -5.21 5.63
CA PHE A 124 5.76 -5.74 6.51
C PHE A 124 7.13 -5.15 6.23
N GLU A 125 7.49 -4.95 4.96
CA GLU A 125 8.73 -4.26 4.59
C GLU A 125 8.76 -2.85 5.19
N SER A 126 7.68 -2.08 5.03
CA SER A 126 7.61 -0.70 5.53
C SER A 126 7.60 -0.62 7.05
N ALA A 127 6.95 -1.58 7.72
CA ALA A 127 6.99 -1.70 9.18
C ALA A 127 8.39 -2.07 9.68
N TRP A 128 9.07 -3.00 9.01
CA TRP A 128 10.43 -3.42 9.35
C TRP A 128 11.44 -2.29 9.19
N ASP A 129 11.35 -1.54 8.09
CA ASP A 129 12.18 -0.36 7.86
C ASP A 129 11.93 0.73 8.91
N GLY A 130 10.68 0.94 9.31
CA GLY A 130 10.32 1.86 10.39
C GLY A 130 10.97 1.47 11.72
N ILE A 131 10.91 0.19 12.09
CA ILE A 131 11.56 -0.34 13.30
C ILE A 131 13.08 -0.13 13.24
N ARG A 132 13.72 -0.49 12.11
CA ARG A 132 15.18 -0.36 11.93
C ARG A 132 15.64 1.09 12.11
N ASN A 133 14.84 2.03 11.63
CA ASN A 133 15.17 3.45 11.67
C ASN A 133 14.62 4.18 12.91
N ARG A 134 14.01 3.45 13.87
CA ARG A 134 13.38 4.00 15.09
C ARG A 134 12.34 5.10 14.80
N ILE A 135 11.62 4.96 13.70
CA ILE A 135 10.53 5.86 13.31
C ILE A 135 9.21 5.13 13.52
N TYR A 136 8.34 5.74 14.32
CA TYR A 136 6.98 5.25 14.52
C TYR A 136 6.13 5.58 13.29
N SER A 137 5.97 4.60 12.40
CA SER A 137 5.11 4.70 11.22
C SER A 137 3.70 4.18 11.49
N THR A 138 2.69 4.72 10.81
CA THR A 138 1.31 4.17 10.82
C THR A 138 1.27 2.72 10.35
N ASP A 139 2.19 2.37 9.46
CA ASP A 139 2.37 1.03 8.90
C ASP A 139 2.80 0.02 9.96
N LEU A 140 3.60 0.43 10.95
CA LEU A 140 4.00 -0.44 12.06
C LEU A 140 2.79 -0.87 12.89
N LEU A 141 1.89 0.06 13.21
CA LEU A 141 0.67 -0.25 13.97
C LEU A 141 -0.23 -1.23 13.20
N LEU A 142 -0.41 -0.99 11.90
CA LEU A 142 -1.17 -1.86 11.01
C LEU A 142 -0.54 -3.27 10.92
N ALA A 143 0.78 -3.35 10.75
CA ALA A 143 1.50 -4.62 10.67
C ALA A 143 1.37 -5.43 11.97
N LEU A 144 1.46 -4.77 13.12
CA LEU A 144 1.25 -5.42 14.42
C LEU A 144 -0.18 -5.95 14.58
N GLY A 145 -1.19 -5.20 14.15
CA GLY A 145 -2.58 -5.65 14.18
C GLY A 145 -2.81 -6.88 13.31
N VAL A 146 -2.28 -6.89 12.09
CA VAL A 146 -2.34 -8.05 11.19
C VAL A 146 -1.60 -9.25 11.79
N LEU A 147 -0.40 -9.05 12.35
CA LEU A 147 0.35 -10.12 13.01
C LEU A 147 -0.37 -10.68 14.23
N ALA A 148 -1.00 -9.83 15.05
CA ALA A 148 -1.77 -10.26 16.20
C ALA A 148 -2.98 -11.11 15.77
N ALA A 149 -3.73 -10.66 14.75
CA ALA A 149 -4.87 -11.40 14.22
C ALA A 149 -4.46 -12.76 13.65
N PHE A 150 -3.46 -12.79 12.77
CA PHE A 150 -2.97 -14.04 12.17
C PHE A 150 -2.30 -14.96 13.20
N GLY A 151 -1.53 -14.41 14.14
CA GLY A 151 -0.84 -15.16 15.18
C GLY A 151 -1.81 -15.82 16.16
N TYR A 152 -2.77 -15.06 16.69
CA TYR A 152 -3.82 -15.61 17.56
C TYR A 152 -4.63 -16.67 16.83
N SER A 153 -5.05 -16.39 15.60
CA SER A 153 -5.83 -17.31 14.79
C SER A 153 -5.07 -18.60 14.47
N ALA A 154 -3.78 -18.52 14.14
CA ALA A 154 -2.95 -19.70 13.90
C ALA A 154 -2.85 -20.58 15.15
N VAL A 155 -2.59 -19.98 16.32
CA VAL A 155 -2.57 -20.68 17.61
C VAL A 155 -3.93 -21.35 17.87
N SER A 156 -5.03 -20.64 17.61
CA SER A 156 -6.40 -21.15 17.77
C SER A 156 -6.69 -22.36 16.89
N VAL A 157 -6.22 -22.37 15.64
CA VAL A 157 -6.34 -23.52 14.73
C VAL A 157 -5.51 -24.71 15.20
N PHE A 158 -4.26 -24.50 15.62
CA PHE A 158 -3.37 -25.61 16.02
C PHE A 158 -3.75 -26.24 17.35
N LEU A 159 -4.26 -25.45 18.31
CA LEU A 159 -4.76 -25.98 19.58
C LEU A 159 -6.22 -26.44 19.50
N ASP A 160 -6.85 -26.28 18.33
CA ASP A 160 -8.27 -26.51 18.09
C ASP A 160 -9.17 -25.82 19.14
N ARG A 161 -8.75 -24.67 19.67
CA ARG A 161 -9.44 -23.94 20.75
C ARG A 161 -9.40 -22.43 20.55
N GLY A 162 -10.54 -21.78 20.80
CA GLY A 162 -10.69 -20.32 20.70
C GLY A 162 -11.25 -19.84 19.36
N GLU A 163 -11.41 -18.53 19.24
CA GLU A 163 -11.96 -17.93 18.02
C GLU A 163 -10.90 -17.75 16.94
N VAL A 164 -11.35 -17.56 15.69
CA VAL A 164 -10.47 -17.33 14.54
C VAL A 164 -10.80 -15.96 13.96
N TYR A 165 -9.76 -15.15 13.72
CA TYR A 165 -9.82 -13.75 13.27
C TYR A 165 -9.02 -13.51 11.98
N PHE A 166 -8.78 -14.54 11.17
CA PHE A 166 -8.06 -14.39 9.90
C PHE A 166 -8.74 -13.38 8.97
N GLU A 167 -10.07 -13.31 9.00
CA GLU A 167 -10.87 -12.36 8.24
C GLU A 167 -10.54 -10.91 8.59
N VAL A 168 -10.32 -10.60 9.88
CA VAL A 168 -9.96 -9.24 10.32
C VAL A 168 -8.63 -8.84 9.68
N GLY A 169 -7.63 -9.73 9.73
CA GLY A 169 -6.34 -9.49 9.09
C GLY A 169 -6.45 -9.32 7.57
N CYS A 170 -7.21 -10.20 6.90
CA CYS A 170 -7.45 -10.11 5.46
C CYS A 170 -8.13 -8.81 5.04
N VAL A 171 -9.20 -8.40 5.74
CA VAL A 171 -9.94 -7.17 5.44
C VAL A 171 -9.06 -5.95 5.64
N VAL A 172 -8.26 -5.91 6.71
CA VAL A 172 -7.30 -4.82 6.95
C VAL A 172 -6.30 -4.71 5.80
N LEU A 173 -5.73 -5.82 5.34
CA LEU A 173 -4.78 -5.83 4.22
C LEU A 173 -5.43 -5.36 2.91
N VAL A 174 -6.64 -5.84 2.62
CA VAL A 174 -7.40 -5.45 1.42
C VAL A 174 -7.72 -3.96 1.46
N MET A 175 -8.30 -3.46 2.56
CA MET A 175 -8.68 -2.05 2.68
C MET A 175 -7.48 -1.12 2.68
N LEU A 176 -6.38 -1.50 3.32
CA LEU A 176 -5.14 -0.72 3.28
C LEU A 176 -4.60 -0.60 1.85
N THR A 177 -4.58 -1.72 1.12
CA THR A 177 -4.08 -1.76 -0.25
C THR A 177 -4.97 -0.94 -1.18
N LEU A 178 -6.30 -1.09 -1.04
CA LEU A 178 -7.28 -0.32 -1.80
C LEU A 178 -7.18 1.18 -1.50
N GLY A 179 -7.02 1.56 -0.23
CA GLY A 179 -6.87 2.96 0.17
C GLY A 179 -5.61 3.61 -0.41
N ARG A 180 -4.48 2.90 -0.39
CA ARG A 180 -3.23 3.35 -1.01
C ARG A 180 -3.36 3.51 -2.52
N TRP A 181 -4.13 2.65 -3.17
CA TRP A 181 -4.44 2.77 -4.60
C TRP A 181 -5.27 4.02 -4.88
N PHE A 182 -6.32 4.29 -4.10
CA PHE A 182 -7.11 5.52 -4.23
C PHE A 182 -6.27 6.77 -3.97
N GLU A 183 -5.38 6.74 -2.98
CA GLU A 183 -4.47 7.85 -2.69
C GLU A 183 -3.55 8.14 -3.88
N ALA A 184 -2.92 7.10 -4.45
CA ALA A 184 -2.04 7.24 -5.60
C ALA A 184 -2.80 7.75 -6.84
N ALA A 185 -3.98 7.19 -7.12
CA ALA A 185 -4.82 7.62 -8.24
C ALA A 185 -5.26 9.09 -8.10
N GLY A 186 -5.65 9.52 -6.90
CA GLY A 186 -6.01 10.91 -6.62
C GLY A 186 -4.84 11.88 -6.84
N LYS A 187 -3.65 11.53 -6.35
CA LYS A 187 -2.44 12.34 -6.54
C LYS A 187 -2.06 12.48 -8.01
N LEU A 188 -2.08 11.38 -8.77
CA LEU A 188 -1.78 11.40 -10.21
C LEU A 188 -2.70 12.35 -10.98
N LYS A 189 -4.00 12.34 -10.67
CA LYS A 189 -4.98 13.23 -11.31
C LYS A 189 -4.74 14.71 -10.97
N ALA A 190 -4.35 15.00 -9.73
CA ALA A 190 -4.01 16.36 -9.32
C ALA A 190 -2.75 16.86 -10.06
N ILE A 191 -1.74 16.00 -10.20
CA ILE A 191 -0.49 16.33 -10.90
C ILE A 191 -0.72 16.52 -12.39
N SER A 192 -1.54 15.68 -13.04
CA SER A 192 -1.82 15.85 -14.46
C SER A 192 -2.48 17.21 -14.76
N ALA A 193 -3.38 17.67 -13.88
CA ALA A 193 -4.00 18.99 -14.01
C ALA A 193 -2.98 20.12 -13.79
N LEU A 194 -2.05 19.95 -12.85
CA LEU A 194 -0.97 20.91 -12.64
C LEU A 194 -0.04 21.00 -13.87
N ASN A 195 0.28 19.87 -14.48
CA ASN A 195 1.09 19.82 -15.70
C ASN A 195 0.37 20.45 -16.90
N GLU A 196 -0.96 20.43 -16.95
CA GLU A 196 -1.73 21.16 -17.98
C GLU A 196 -1.69 22.67 -17.75
N LEU A 197 -1.72 23.13 -16.50
CA LEU A 197 -1.53 24.53 -16.13
C LEU A 197 -0.12 25.02 -16.49
N GLU A 198 0.90 24.19 -16.28
CA GLU A 198 2.29 24.52 -16.63
C GLU A 198 2.44 24.79 -18.13
N LYS A 199 1.78 23.99 -18.99
CA LYS A 199 1.80 24.18 -20.45
C LYS A 199 1.14 25.47 -20.94
N LEU A 200 0.35 26.14 -20.08
CA LEU A 200 -0.26 27.44 -20.40
C LEU A 200 0.67 28.61 -20.09
N PHE A 201 1.77 28.41 -19.37
CA PHE A 201 2.76 29.47 -19.19
C PHE A 201 3.42 29.76 -20.54
N PRO A 202 3.39 31.03 -21.00
CA PRO A 202 4.09 31.40 -22.22
C PRO A 202 5.61 31.18 -22.02
N GLU A 203 6.26 30.66 -23.06
CA GLU A 203 7.73 30.49 -23.07
C GLU A 203 8.45 31.74 -23.60
N GLU A 204 7.77 32.52 -24.44
CA GLU A 204 8.29 33.73 -25.09
C GLU A 204 7.46 34.97 -24.75
N ALA A 205 8.13 36.12 -24.70
CA ALA A 205 7.50 37.43 -24.60
C ALA A 205 8.06 38.37 -25.68
N THR A 206 7.20 39.25 -26.19
CA THR A 206 7.61 40.28 -27.14
C THR A 206 8.15 41.49 -26.38
N LEU A 207 9.46 41.77 -26.53
CA LEU A 207 10.07 43.01 -26.04
C LEU A 207 9.92 44.11 -27.10
N ILE A 208 9.46 45.29 -26.67
CA ILE A 208 9.35 46.48 -27.51
C ILE A 208 10.39 47.51 -27.07
N GLU A 209 11.47 47.67 -27.84
CA GLU A 209 12.52 48.66 -27.57
C GLU A 209 12.78 49.53 -28.80
N ARG A 210 12.76 50.86 -28.61
CA ARG A 210 13.10 51.87 -29.63
C ARG A 210 12.35 51.70 -30.97
N GLY A 211 11.13 51.19 -30.93
CA GLY A 211 10.30 50.95 -32.12
C GLY A 211 10.61 49.67 -32.88
N SER A 212 11.48 48.80 -32.35
CA SER A 212 11.70 47.43 -32.84
C SER A 212 11.06 46.41 -31.90
N GLU A 213 10.40 45.41 -32.47
CA GLU A 213 9.82 44.28 -31.74
C GLU A 213 10.74 43.07 -31.87
N ARG A 214 11.08 42.43 -30.75
CA ARG A 214 11.87 41.20 -30.73
C ARG A 214 11.25 40.21 -29.74
N SER A 215 11.00 38.97 -30.19
CA SER A 215 10.63 37.88 -29.29
C SER A 215 11.86 37.47 -28.47
N ILE A 216 11.72 37.45 -27.15
CA ILE A 216 12.75 37.00 -26.21
C ILE A 216 12.17 35.93 -25.27
N PRO A 217 12.98 34.99 -24.75
CA PRO A 217 12.53 34.05 -23.74
C PRO A 217 12.10 34.79 -22.47
N ILE A 218 11.05 34.32 -21.79
CA ILE A 218 10.59 34.93 -20.54
C ILE A 218 11.66 34.95 -19.44
N SER A 219 12.61 34.02 -19.47
CA SER A 219 13.75 33.99 -18.55
C SER A 219 14.76 35.14 -18.72
N GLU A 220 14.72 35.86 -19.85
CA GLU A 220 15.60 36.98 -20.15
C GLU A 220 14.96 38.36 -19.85
N ILE A 221 13.71 38.38 -19.39
CA ILE A 221 13.03 39.62 -18.97
C ILE A 221 13.59 40.06 -17.61
N ILE A 222 14.16 41.26 -17.55
CA ILE A 222 14.69 41.91 -16.34
C ILE A 222 13.70 42.96 -15.82
#